data_AF-A0A6V8NV67-F1
#
_entry.id   AF-A0A6V8NV67-F1
#
_cell.length_a   1.000
_cell.length_b   1.000
_cell.length_c   1.000
_cell.angle_alpha   90.00
_cell.angle_beta   90.00
_cell.angle_gamma   90.00
#
_symmetry.space_group_name_H-M   'P 1'
#
loop_
_entity.id
_entity.type
_entity.pdbx_description
1 polymer ?
#
loop_
_entity_poly.entity_id
_entity_poly.type
_entity_poly.pdbx_seq_one_letter_code
_entity_poly.pdbx_strand_id
1 'polypeptide(L)'
;MTRIFFATDIHGSEKCWRKFINAGQFYKAGIIILGGDMTGKAIIPIVEKSDGTHKVSFLEQEVVLRSEKEVAQMERTIVDRGYYPLRASFSKVEELNADPKKVEELFVQMAVQTVERWLDYAEKRLKGTGIKCYVCPGNDDMFEIDEVIEGSKYVFNAEGKVIELDPIYKMISTGWST
;
A
#
# COMPACT_ATOMS: atom_id res chain seq x y z
N MET A 1 -8.64 1.94 -30.10
CA MET A 1 -9.33 0.93 -29.28
C MET A 1 -8.93 1.16 -27.84
N THR A 2 -9.90 1.26 -26.94
CA THR A 2 -9.67 1.47 -25.50
C THR A 2 -9.17 0.19 -24.89
N ARG A 3 -8.04 0.26 -24.17
CA ARG A 3 -7.47 -0.87 -23.45
C ARG A 3 -7.29 -0.51 -21.99
N ILE A 4 -7.95 -1.28 -21.16
CA ILE A 4 -7.99 -1.13 -19.71
C ILE A 4 -7.25 -2.32 -19.09
N PHE A 5 -6.39 -2.05 -18.12
CA PHE A 5 -5.91 -3.06 -17.19
C PHE A 5 -6.60 -2.84 -15.84
N PHE A 6 -7.27 -3.88 -15.33
CA PHE A 6 -7.96 -3.83 -14.05
C PHE A 6 -7.32 -4.83 -13.09
N ALA A 7 -7.13 -4.41 -11.84
CA ALA A 7 -6.72 -5.25 -10.72
C ALA A 7 -7.52 -4.88 -9.47
N THR A 8 -7.52 -5.77 -8.48
CA THR A 8 -8.21 -5.57 -7.20
C THR A 8 -7.40 -6.13 -6.03
N ASP A 9 -7.65 -5.62 -4.83
CA ASP A 9 -7.24 -6.20 -3.54
C ASP A 9 -5.74 -6.46 -3.41
N ILE A 10 -4.95 -5.39 -3.50
CA ILE A 10 -3.49 -5.49 -3.34
C ILE A 10 -3.06 -5.57 -1.87
N HIS A 11 -3.95 -5.24 -0.93
CA HIS A 11 -3.77 -5.39 0.52
C HIS A 11 -2.39 -4.96 1.03
N GLY A 12 -1.94 -3.76 0.67
CA GLY A 12 -0.68 -3.18 1.13
C GLY A 12 0.57 -3.70 0.42
N SER A 13 0.46 -4.65 -0.52
CA SER A 13 1.62 -5.25 -1.17
C SER A 13 2.31 -4.27 -2.12
N GLU A 14 3.49 -3.79 -1.73
CA GLU A 14 4.29 -2.88 -2.57
C GLU A 14 4.68 -3.54 -3.90
N LYS A 15 4.92 -4.85 -3.88
CA LYS A 15 5.20 -5.63 -5.08
C LYS A 15 4.03 -5.62 -6.06
N CYS A 16 2.80 -5.79 -5.56
CA CYS A 16 1.60 -5.74 -6.38
C CYS A 16 1.35 -4.32 -6.92
N TRP A 17 1.49 -3.29 -6.07
CA TRP A 17 1.41 -1.89 -6.50
C TRP A 17 2.37 -1.58 -7.65
N ARG A 18 3.65 -1.94 -7.49
CA ARG A 18 4.66 -1.71 -8.55
C ARG A 18 4.33 -2.46 -9.83
N LYS A 19 3.82 -3.68 -9.75
CA LYS A 19 3.37 -4.43 -10.94
C LYS A 19 2.18 -3.76 -11.62
N PHE A 20 1.19 -3.33 -10.85
CA PHE A 20 0.00 -2.64 -11.34
C PHE A 20 0.36 -1.37 -12.13
N ILE A 21 1.19 -0.49 -11.56
CA ILE A 21 1.64 0.73 -12.24
C ILE A 21 2.36 0.42 -13.55
N ASN A 22 3.20 -0.63 -13.58
CA ASN A 22 3.92 -1.03 -14.79
C ASN A 22 3.06 -1.78 -15.82
N ALA A 23 1.88 -2.28 -15.42
CA ALA A 23 0.99 -3.03 -16.29
C ALA A 23 0.50 -2.18 -17.47
N GLY A 24 0.32 -0.87 -17.29
CA GLY A 24 -0.08 0.06 -18.34
C GLY A 24 0.88 0.00 -19.55
N GLN A 25 2.18 0.16 -19.30
CA GLN A 25 3.18 0.06 -20.36
C GLN A 25 3.31 -1.37 -20.90
N PHE A 26 3.38 -2.37 -20.03
CA PHE A 26 3.62 -3.76 -20.41
C PHE A 26 2.51 -4.32 -21.31
N TYR A 27 1.25 -4.10 -20.95
CA TYR A 27 0.09 -4.55 -21.72
C TYR A 27 -0.39 -3.54 -22.77
N LYS A 28 0.29 -2.39 -22.89
CA LYS A 28 -0.11 -1.25 -23.75
C LYS A 28 -1.53 -0.78 -23.44
N ALA A 29 -1.90 -0.76 -22.16
CA ALA A 29 -3.16 -0.23 -21.67
C ALA A 29 -3.01 1.28 -21.41
N GLY A 30 -3.88 2.08 -22.03
CA GLY A 30 -3.92 3.53 -21.83
C GLY A 30 -4.60 3.93 -20.52
N ILE A 31 -5.28 2.97 -19.88
CA ILE A 31 -6.00 3.16 -18.62
C ILE A 31 -5.67 1.98 -17.72
N ILE A 32 -5.29 2.27 -16.48
CA ILE A 32 -5.12 1.27 -15.41
C ILE A 32 -6.04 1.63 -14.25
N ILE A 33 -6.73 0.63 -13.70
CA ILE A 33 -7.71 0.80 -12.62
C ILE A 33 -7.39 -0.22 -11.54
N LEU A 34 -7.29 0.26 -10.29
CA LEU A 34 -7.18 -0.57 -9.11
C LEU A 34 -8.41 -0.32 -8.22
N GLY A 35 -9.26 -1.32 -8.05
CA GLY A 35 -10.33 -1.29 -7.04
C GLY A 35 -9.98 -2.11 -5.81
N GLY A 36 -10.85 -2.08 -4.80
CA GLY A 36 -10.74 -2.93 -3.62
C GLY A 36 -9.61 -2.52 -2.67
N ASP A 37 -9.40 -3.33 -1.63
CA ASP A 37 -8.58 -2.94 -0.49
C ASP A 37 -7.12 -2.71 -0.87
N MET A 38 -6.63 -1.51 -0.57
CA MET A 38 -5.29 -1.05 -0.93
C MET A 38 -4.28 -1.17 0.20
N THR A 39 -4.70 -1.01 1.45
CA THR A 39 -3.82 -0.93 2.63
C THR A 39 -3.51 -2.29 3.23
N GLY A 40 -2.43 -2.33 4.01
CA GLY A 40 -1.91 -3.54 4.64
C GLY A 40 -2.71 -3.91 5.89
N LYS A 41 -2.52 -5.12 6.40
CA LYS A 41 -3.39 -5.67 7.47
C LYS A 41 -2.87 -5.48 8.89
N ALA A 42 -1.54 -5.39 9.07
CA ALA A 42 -0.95 -5.32 10.40
C ALA A 42 0.45 -4.71 10.42
N ILE A 43 0.83 -4.20 11.59
CA ILE A 43 2.20 -3.82 11.93
C ILE A 43 2.95 -5.07 12.39
N ILE A 44 4.13 -5.29 11.85
CA ILE A 44 5.01 -6.40 12.19
C ILE A 44 6.24 -5.85 12.91
N PRO A 45 6.34 -5.99 14.24
CA PRO A 45 7.49 -5.50 14.99
C PRO A 45 8.73 -6.37 14.72
N ILE A 46 9.84 -5.71 14.45
CA ILE A 46 11.19 -6.27 14.40
C ILE A 46 11.89 -5.78 15.67
N VAL A 47 11.94 -6.64 16.68
CA VAL A 47 12.31 -6.29 18.05
C VAL A 47 13.80 -6.45 18.28
N GLU A 48 14.50 -5.37 18.61
CA GLU A 48 15.91 -5.40 18.97
C GLU A 48 16.12 -6.07 20.35
N LYS A 49 17.13 -6.96 20.44
CA LYS A 49 17.57 -7.61 21.66
C LYS A 49 18.84 -6.97 22.21
N SER A 50 19.10 -7.22 23.49
CA SER A 50 20.31 -6.72 24.19
C SER A 50 21.64 -7.20 23.59
N ASP A 51 21.65 -8.29 22.82
CA ASP A 51 22.84 -8.81 22.14
C ASP A 51 23.06 -8.22 20.73
N GLY A 52 22.25 -7.21 20.34
CA GLY A 52 22.28 -6.56 19.03
C GLY A 52 21.60 -7.36 17.91
N THR A 53 21.07 -8.55 18.20
CA THR A 53 20.22 -9.28 17.25
C THR A 53 18.78 -8.77 17.29
N HIS A 54 18.01 -9.05 16.25
CA HIS A 54 16.59 -8.71 16.21
C HIS A 54 15.75 -9.99 16.15
N LYS A 55 14.54 -9.96 16.73
CA LYS A 55 13.53 -11.02 16.61
C LYS A 55 12.31 -10.48 15.89
N VAL A 56 11.80 -11.25 14.95
CA VAL A 56 10.52 -11.00 14.27
C VAL A 56 9.66 -12.25 14.33
N SER A 57 8.36 -12.08 14.53
CA SER A 57 7.37 -13.15 14.35
C SER A 57 6.49 -12.77 13.17
N PHE A 58 6.60 -13.51 12.06
CA PHE A 58 5.92 -13.17 10.82
C PHE A 58 5.38 -14.44 10.15
N LEU A 59 4.08 -14.47 9.84
CA LEU A 59 3.39 -15.61 9.23
C LEU A 59 3.67 -16.93 9.99
N GLU A 60 3.48 -16.91 11.30
CA GLU A 60 3.72 -18.05 12.22
C GLU A 60 5.18 -18.54 12.28
N GLN A 61 6.12 -17.78 11.72
CA GLN A 61 7.54 -18.07 11.79
C GLN A 61 8.26 -17.07 12.69
N GLU A 62 9.00 -17.58 13.67
CA GLU A 62 9.94 -16.78 14.44
C GLU A 62 11.32 -16.80 13.76
N VAL A 63 11.85 -15.61 13.48
CA VAL A 63 13.17 -15.45 12.85
C VAL A 63 14.05 -14.56 13.71
N VAL A 64 15.30 -14.98 13.91
CA VAL A 64 16.34 -14.15 14.54
C VAL A 64 17.25 -13.59 13.45
N LEU A 65 17.34 -12.27 13.38
CA LEU A 65 18.11 -11.52 12.40
C LEU A 65 19.39 -11.01 13.08
N ARG A 66 20.55 -11.35 12.51
CA ARG A 66 21.87 -11.17 13.11
C ARG A 66 22.68 -10.05 12.47
N SER A 67 22.13 -9.38 11.46
CA SER A 67 22.79 -8.27 10.77
C SER A 67 21.79 -7.27 10.21
N GLU A 68 22.22 -6.03 10.00
CA GLU A 68 21.43 -5.00 9.32
C GLU A 68 20.95 -5.43 7.93
N LYS A 69 21.74 -6.25 7.23
CA LYS A 69 21.36 -6.80 5.92
C LYS A 69 20.17 -7.75 6.05
N GLU A 70 20.15 -8.59 7.07
CA GLU A 70 19.03 -9.50 7.34
C GLU A 70 17.78 -8.73 7.77
N VAL A 71 17.94 -7.67 8.58
CA VAL A 71 16.84 -6.76 8.95
C VAL A 71 16.24 -6.11 7.71
N ALA A 72 17.07 -5.47 6.87
CA ALA A 72 16.60 -4.82 5.65
C ALA A 72 15.93 -5.78 4.66
N GLN A 73 16.40 -7.04 4.58
CA GLN A 73 15.77 -8.06 3.75
C GLN A 73 14.41 -8.50 4.31
N MET A 74 14.29 -8.61 5.63
CA MET A 74 13.03 -8.94 6.29
C MET A 74 12.01 -7.80 6.13
N GLU A 75 12.41 -6.54 6.30
CA GLU A 75 11.54 -5.38 6.07
C GLU A 75 10.96 -5.40 4.65
N ARG A 76 11.79 -5.63 3.64
CA ARG A 76 11.33 -5.79 2.26
C ARG A 76 10.35 -6.94 2.10
N THR A 77 10.60 -8.07 2.77
CA THR A 77 9.72 -9.24 2.71
C THR A 77 8.35 -8.93 3.32
N ILE A 78 8.31 -8.23 4.46
CA ILE A 78 7.10 -7.80 5.14
C ILE A 78 6.30 -6.83 4.24
N VAL A 79 6.97 -5.82 3.69
CA VAL A 79 6.37 -4.82 2.78
C VAL A 79 5.83 -5.45 1.50
N ASP A 80 6.60 -6.34 0.85
CA ASP A 80 6.17 -7.06 -0.35
C ASP A 80 4.94 -7.94 -0.10
N ARG A 81 4.73 -8.36 1.15
CA ARG A 81 3.61 -9.19 1.59
C ARG A 81 2.40 -8.40 2.10
N GLY A 82 2.48 -7.07 2.13
CA GLY A 82 1.34 -6.22 2.52
C GLY A 82 1.23 -5.91 4.00
N TYR A 83 2.37 -5.85 4.68
CA TYR A 83 2.45 -5.55 6.11
C TYR A 83 3.41 -4.38 6.38
N TYR A 84 3.28 -3.77 7.56
CA TYR A 84 4.05 -2.59 7.95
C TYR A 84 5.18 -2.98 8.91
N PRO A 85 6.45 -3.02 8.48
CA PRO A 85 7.55 -3.36 9.39
C PRO A 85 7.84 -2.19 10.34
N LEU A 86 7.93 -2.50 11.63
CA LEU A 86 8.30 -1.53 12.67
C LEU A 86 9.56 -2.01 13.41
N ARG A 87 10.69 -1.34 13.22
CA ARG A 87 11.84 -1.52 14.11
C ARG A 87 11.49 -0.93 15.47
N ALA A 88 11.59 -1.72 16.53
CA ALA A 88 11.21 -1.30 17.88
C ALA A 88 12.06 -1.98 18.95
N SER A 89 12.21 -1.32 20.10
CA SER A 89 12.68 -1.97 21.32
C SER A 89 11.58 -2.81 21.94
N PHE A 90 11.94 -3.75 22.82
CA PHE A 90 10.97 -4.50 23.63
C PHE A 90 10.04 -3.57 24.42
N SER A 91 10.61 -2.54 25.06
CA SER A 91 9.82 -1.55 25.82
C SER A 91 8.82 -0.79 24.96
N LYS A 92 9.15 -0.49 23.70
CA LYS A 92 8.24 0.18 22.79
C LYS A 92 7.08 -0.74 22.38
N VAL A 93 7.35 -2.02 22.17
CA VAL A 93 6.29 -3.02 21.88
C VAL A 93 5.36 -3.17 23.08
N GLU A 94 5.89 -3.25 24.30
CA GLU A 94 5.07 -3.30 25.52
C GLU A 94 4.20 -2.04 25.68
N GLU A 95 4.76 -0.85 25.41
CA GLU A 95 4.01 0.41 25.43
C GLU A 95 2.83 0.39 24.44
N LEU A 96 3.07 -0.09 23.22
CA LEU A 96 2.04 -0.21 22.19
C LEU A 96 0.97 -1.25 22.57
N ASN A 97 1.38 -2.41 23.10
CA ASN A 97 0.45 -3.44 23.55
C ASN A 97 -0.45 -2.97 24.71
N ALA A 98 0.03 -2.04 25.54
CA ALA A 98 -0.74 -1.49 26.64
C ALA A 98 -1.76 -0.42 26.22
N ASP A 99 -1.68 0.10 24.99
CA ASP A 99 -2.51 1.20 24.50
C ASP A 99 -2.97 0.97 23.06
N PRO A 100 -4.17 0.38 22.88
CA PRO A 100 -4.75 0.13 21.56
C PRO A 100 -4.86 1.37 20.68
N LYS A 101 -5.05 2.57 21.27
CA LYS A 101 -5.16 3.80 20.49
C LYS A 101 -3.83 4.18 19.85
N LYS A 102 -2.71 3.98 20.54
CA LYS A 102 -1.39 4.21 19.96
C LYS A 102 -1.08 3.26 18.80
N VAL A 103 -1.59 2.03 18.86
CA VAL A 103 -1.46 1.06 17.76
C VAL A 103 -2.26 1.52 16.55
N GLU A 104 -3.51 1.97 16.76
CA GLU A 104 -4.38 2.51 15.71
C GLU A 104 -3.76 3.75 15.05
N GLU A 105 -3.32 4.73 15.84
CA GLU A 105 -2.66 5.95 15.34
C GLU A 105 -1.39 5.61 14.53
N LEU A 106 -0.57 4.70 15.03
CA LEU A 106 0.65 4.25 14.34
C LEU A 106 0.30 3.52 13.04
N PHE A 107 -0.75 2.70 13.03
CA PHE A 107 -1.19 1.97 11.86
C PHE A 107 -1.63 2.94 10.75
N VAL A 108 -2.48 3.91 11.07
CA VAL A 108 -2.91 4.96 10.14
C VAL A 108 -1.69 5.71 9.60
N GLN A 109 -0.77 6.12 10.47
CA GLN A 109 0.45 6.81 10.07
C GLN A 109 1.29 5.99 9.08
N MET A 110 1.52 4.70 9.36
CA MET A 110 2.32 3.84 8.49
C MET A 110 1.63 3.57 7.15
N ALA A 111 0.31 3.46 7.13
CA ALA A 111 -0.46 3.29 5.92
C ALA A 111 -0.45 4.53 5.03
N VAL A 112 -0.68 5.71 5.60
CA VAL A 112 -0.55 7.01 4.92
C VAL A 112 0.82 7.16 4.28
N GLN A 113 1.89 6.96 5.06
CA GLN A 113 3.27 7.03 4.55
C GLN A 113 3.52 6.03 3.41
N THR A 114 2.86 4.87 3.46
CA THR A 114 2.99 3.86 2.40
C THR A 114 2.32 4.32 1.11
N VAL A 115 1.12 4.87 1.20
CA VAL A 115 0.41 5.42 0.03
C VAL A 115 1.15 6.63 -0.54
N GLU A 116 1.71 7.53 0.29
CA GLU A 116 2.56 8.63 -0.17
C GLU A 116 3.74 8.13 -1.03
N ARG A 117 4.50 7.13 -0.53
CA ARG A 117 5.60 6.51 -1.30
C ARG A 117 5.12 5.86 -2.59
N TRP A 118 3.93 5.29 -2.57
CA TRP A 118 3.31 4.67 -3.74
C TRP A 118 2.92 5.68 -4.80
N LEU A 119 2.36 6.83 -4.40
CA LEU A 119 2.02 7.93 -5.30
C LEU A 119 3.27 8.55 -5.92
N ASP A 120 4.33 8.73 -5.13
CA ASP A 120 5.65 9.15 -5.61
C ASP A 120 6.20 8.21 -6.68
N TYR A 121 6.07 6.90 -6.45
CA TYR A 121 6.47 5.89 -7.42
C TYR A 121 5.61 5.97 -8.69
N ALA A 122 4.29 6.11 -8.55
CA ALA A 122 3.37 6.21 -9.68
C ALA A 122 3.65 7.45 -10.53
N GLU A 123 3.86 8.62 -9.93
CA GLU A 123 4.23 9.84 -10.66
C GLU A 123 5.48 9.60 -11.52
N LYS A 124 6.55 9.06 -10.93
CA LYS A 124 7.81 8.80 -11.64
C LYS A 124 7.65 7.84 -12.83
N ARG A 125 6.65 6.94 -12.80
CA ARG A 125 6.41 5.94 -13.85
C ARG A 125 5.38 6.40 -14.89
N LEU A 126 4.40 7.20 -14.50
CA LEU A 126 3.27 7.60 -15.35
C LEU A 126 3.51 8.95 -16.06
N LYS A 127 4.34 9.82 -15.50
CA LYS A 127 4.64 11.13 -16.08
C LYS A 127 5.14 11.00 -17.53
N GLY A 128 4.48 11.72 -18.44
CA GLY A 128 4.81 11.74 -19.86
C GLY A 128 4.32 10.52 -20.67
N THR A 129 3.67 9.54 -20.03
CA THR A 129 3.19 8.33 -20.72
C THR A 129 1.80 8.49 -21.34
N GLY A 130 0.99 9.42 -20.83
CA GLY A 130 -0.42 9.56 -21.18
C GLY A 130 -1.34 8.48 -20.61
N ILE A 131 -0.82 7.54 -19.80
CA ILE A 131 -1.62 6.52 -19.12
C ILE A 131 -2.43 7.16 -17.98
N LYS A 132 -3.73 6.91 -17.95
CA LYS A 132 -4.61 7.32 -16.85
C LYS A 132 -4.63 6.24 -15.77
N CYS A 133 -4.43 6.62 -14.50
CA CYS A 133 -4.45 5.71 -13.37
C CYS A 133 -5.58 6.08 -12.41
N TYR A 134 -6.49 5.14 -12.17
CA TYR A 134 -7.59 5.31 -11.23
C TYR A 134 -7.47 4.29 -10.09
N VAL A 135 -7.77 4.75 -8.89
CA VAL A 135 -7.85 3.91 -7.69
C VAL A 135 -9.21 4.10 -7.03
N CYS A 136 -9.69 3.08 -6.34
CA CYS A 136 -10.92 3.13 -5.55
C CYS A 136 -10.67 2.29 -4.30
N PRO A 137 -10.20 2.91 -3.20
CA PRO A 137 -9.99 2.22 -1.93
C PRO A 137 -11.24 1.45 -1.50
N GLY A 138 -11.02 0.30 -0.85
CA GLY A 138 -12.08 -0.59 -0.37
C GLY A 138 -12.61 -0.19 1.01
N ASN A 139 -13.52 -1.00 1.54
CA ASN A 139 -14.17 -0.74 2.83
C ASN A 139 -13.24 -0.92 4.04
N ASP A 140 -12.13 -1.65 3.90
CA ASP A 140 -11.15 -1.83 4.97
C ASP A 140 -10.05 -0.75 4.96
N ASP A 141 -10.06 0.16 3.98
CA ASP A 141 -9.13 1.28 3.89
C ASP A 141 -9.62 2.49 4.70
N MET A 142 -8.70 3.16 5.39
CA MET A 142 -9.02 4.32 6.21
C MET A 142 -9.25 5.57 5.34
N PHE A 143 -10.15 6.45 5.76
CA PHE A 143 -10.50 7.67 5.02
C PHE A 143 -9.31 8.62 4.77
N GLU A 144 -8.30 8.60 5.63
CA GLU A 144 -7.06 9.36 5.46
C GLU A 144 -6.34 9.00 4.15
N ILE A 145 -6.55 7.79 3.63
CA ILE A 145 -5.98 7.35 2.35
C ILE A 145 -6.60 8.12 1.17
N ASP A 146 -7.90 8.46 1.24
CA ASP A 146 -8.57 9.23 0.20
C ASP A 146 -7.94 10.62 0.06
N GLU A 147 -7.69 11.30 1.17
CA GLU A 147 -7.05 12.63 1.19
C GLU A 147 -5.66 12.61 0.56
N VAL A 148 -4.87 11.57 0.85
CA VAL A 148 -3.53 11.38 0.27
C VAL A 148 -3.62 11.18 -1.25
N ILE A 149 -4.58 10.38 -1.72
CA ILE A 149 -4.80 10.14 -3.15
C ILE A 149 -5.26 11.42 -3.86
N GLU A 150 -6.17 12.20 -3.26
CA GLU A 150 -6.67 13.45 -3.84
C GLU A 150 -5.55 14.50 -4.03
N GLY A 151 -4.45 14.41 -3.28
CA GLY A 151 -3.25 15.22 -3.49
C GLY A 151 -2.42 14.85 -4.73
N SER A 152 -2.68 13.71 -5.37
CA SER A 152 -1.91 13.24 -6.53
C SER A 152 -2.33 13.91 -7.83
N LYS A 153 -1.36 14.09 -8.74
CA LYS A 153 -1.59 14.55 -10.12
C LYS A 153 -1.72 13.41 -11.14
N TYR A 154 -1.35 12.19 -10.75
CA TYR A 154 -1.18 11.07 -11.67
C TYR A 154 -2.02 9.85 -11.30
N VAL A 155 -2.57 9.80 -10.08
CA VAL A 155 -3.45 8.76 -9.59
C VAL A 155 -4.72 9.43 -9.11
N PHE A 156 -5.89 8.96 -9.55
CA PHE A 156 -7.15 9.63 -9.26
C PHE A 156 -8.09 8.72 -8.49
N ASN A 157 -8.64 9.23 -7.37
CA ASN A 157 -9.68 8.53 -6.61
C ASN A 157 -10.99 8.51 -7.41
N ALA A 158 -11.50 7.31 -7.69
CA ALA A 158 -12.71 7.06 -8.46
C ALA A 158 -13.95 6.75 -7.60
N GLU A 159 -13.82 6.72 -6.26
CA GLU A 159 -14.92 6.44 -5.34
C GLU A 159 -16.11 7.37 -5.57
N GLY A 160 -17.29 6.78 -5.80
CA GLY A 160 -18.55 7.51 -5.94
C GLY A 160 -18.64 8.45 -7.16
N LYS A 161 -17.66 8.41 -8.07
CA LYS A 161 -17.55 9.36 -9.20
C LYS A 161 -17.89 8.67 -10.53
N VAL A 162 -18.61 9.38 -11.40
CA VAL A 162 -18.77 9.00 -12.81
C VAL A 162 -17.56 9.55 -13.58
N ILE A 163 -16.66 8.67 -13.97
CA ILE A 163 -15.42 8.99 -14.69
C ILE A 163 -15.58 8.71 -16.18
N GLU A 164 -15.30 9.70 -17.01
CA GLU A 164 -15.21 9.52 -18.47
C GLU A 164 -13.84 8.93 -18.83
N LEU A 165 -13.82 7.65 -19.20
CA LEU A 165 -12.59 6.96 -19.57
C LEU A 165 -12.10 7.45 -20.95
N ASP A 166 -13.04 7.61 -21.88
CA ASP A 166 -12.87 8.15 -23.23
C ASP A 166 -14.23 8.64 -23.80
N PRO A 167 -14.34 9.06 -25.07
CA PRO A 167 -15.61 9.56 -25.64
C PRO A 167 -16.77 8.57 -25.68
N ILE A 168 -16.54 7.27 -25.44
CA ILE A 168 -17.53 6.20 -25.56
C ILE A 168 -17.82 5.58 -24.19
N TYR A 169 -16.79 5.36 -23.36
CA TYR A 169 -16.90 4.61 -22.12
C TYR A 169 -16.85 5.50 -20.88
N LYS A 170 -17.74 5.20 -19.94
CA LYS A 170 -17.77 5.78 -18.58
C LYS A 170 -17.58 4.67 -17.55
N MET A 171 -17.02 5.03 -16.40
CA MET A 171 -16.81 4.16 -15.25
C MET A 171 -17.46 4.78 -14.02
N ILE A 172 -18.05 3.95 -13.18
CA ILE A 172 -18.42 4.27 -11.80
C ILE A 172 -17.87 3.16 -10.91
N SER A 173 -17.38 3.53 -9.72
CA SER A 173 -16.86 2.58 -8.74
C SER A 173 -17.34 2.97 -7.35
N THR A 174 -17.61 1.96 -6.51
CA THR A 174 -17.83 2.17 -5.08
C THR A 174 -17.23 1.01 -4.26
N GLY A 175 -16.26 1.35 -3.41
CA GLY A 175 -15.61 0.44 -2.45
C GLY A 175 -16.48 0.13 -1.23
N TRP A 176 -17.60 0.85 -1.06
CA TRP A 176 -18.51 0.72 0.08
C TRP A 176 -19.77 -0.10 -0.22
N SER A 177 -19.80 -0.81 -1.34
CA SER A 177 -20.89 -1.72 -1.66
C SER A 177 -20.72 -3.04 -0.89
N THR A 178 -21.67 -3.31 0.02
CA THR A 178 -21.78 -4.57 0.78
C THR A 178 -22.95 -5.40 0.27
#